data_AF-A0A6G1R4S8-F1
#
_entry.id   AF-A0A6G1R4S8-F1
#
_cell.length_a   1.000
_cell.length_b   1.000
_cell.length_c   1.000
_cell.angle_alpha   90.00
_cell.angle_beta   90.00
_cell.angle_gamma   90.00
#
_symmetry.space_group_name_H-M   'P 1'
#
loop_
_entity.id
_entity.type
_entity.pdbx_description
1 polymer ?
#
loop_
_entity_poly.entity_id
_entity_poly.type
_entity_poly.pdbx_seq_one_letter_code
_entity_poly.pdbx_strand_id
1 'polypeptide(L)'
;ADLRHEDHEQVGHAAAWGGVVFPGGAGGAGAGGPALDHAPPLRLPGPPVPAPLSPQYLVMEYYVGGDLLTLLSKFGDRLPLPMARFYLAELVMAIDCVHRLGYVHRDIKPDNILLDREGHIRLGDFGSCLRLGPDGTVRSAVAVGTPDYLSPEMLLAVEDPSRSYGPECDWWALGVLAYEMFFGHTPFFARSVLETYAKILHFQDHLHLPEDPDEEET
;
A
#
# COMPACT_ATOMS: atom_id res chain seq x y z
N ALA A 1 -14.64 14.91 38.11
CA ALA A 1 -13.45 15.77 38.34
C ALA A 1 -12.26 14.83 38.28
N ASP A 2 -11.36 14.87 37.31
CA ASP A 2 -11.10 15.87 36.30
C ASP A 2 -10.52 15.15 35.06
N LEU A 3 -10.76 15.75 33.90
CA LEU A 3 -10.27 15.32 32.58
C LEU A 3 -8.91 15.98 32.31
N ARG A 4 -8.26 15.52 31.23
CA ARG A 4 -7.18 16.17 30.45
C ARG A 4 -5.76 15.78 30.89
N HIS A 5 -4.77 15.65 30.01
CA HIS A 5 -4.60 16.10 28.63
C HIS A 5 -3.70 15.09 27.88
N GLU A 6 -4.08 14.77 26.64
CA GLU A 6 -3.25 14.10 25.65
C GLU A 6 -2.30 15.13 25.01
N ASP A 7 -1.00 14.81 24.96
CA ASP A 7 0.00 15.54 24.18
C ASP A 7 0.09 14.92 22.78
N HIS A 8 -0.51 15.59 21.79
CA HIS A 8 -0.20 15.39 20.38
C HIS A 8 0.52 16.64 19.87
N GLU A 9 1.83 16.50 19.71
CA GLU A 9 2.69 17.48 19.04
C GLU A 9 2.55 17.28 17.52
N GLN A 10 1.74 18.13 16.88
CA GLN A 10 1.81 18.36 15.44
C GLN A 10 2.31 19.78 15.21
N VAL A 11 3.55 19.84 14.71
CA VAL A 11 4.25 21.06 14.33
C VAL A 11 3.82 21.46 12.91
N GLY A 12 3.41 22.72 12.76
CA GLY A 12 3.56 23.50 11.52
C GLY A 12 2.25 23.87 10.82
N HIS A 13 1.74 25.09 11.05
CA HIS A 13 2.08 26.25 10.21
C HIS A 13 1.29 27.52 10.60
N ALA A 14 2.07 28.57 10.88
CA ALA A 14 1.87 29.98 10.53
C ALA A 14 0.53 30.67 10.85
N ALA A 15 0.55 31.42 11.96
CA ALA A 15 -0.29 32.59 12.18
C ALA A 15 0.25 33.82 11.41
N ALA A 16 -0.63 34.46 10.66
CA ALA A 16 -0.71 35.89 10.32
C ALA A 16 -2.11 36.00 9.70
N TRP A 17 -3.03 36.86 10.12
CA TRP A 17 -3.11 38.31 9.93
C TRP A 17 -3.88 38.88 11.13
N GLY A 18 -3.43 39.92 11.83
CA GLY A 18 -3.14 41.25 11.29
C GLY A 18 -4.42 42.09 11.37
N GLY A 19 -4.66 42.71 12.54
CA GLY A 19 -5.86 43.49 12.81
C GLY A 19 -5.90 44.85 12.09
N VAL A 20 -7.12 45.39 11.94
CA VAL A 20 -7.41 46.83 11.82
C VAL A 20 -8.76 47.10 12.47
N VAL A 21 -8.84 48.24 13.15
CA VAL A 21 -9.96 48.69 13.98
C VAL A 21 -10.25 50.18 13.70
N PHE A 22 -11.55 50.53 13.63
CA PHE A 22 -12.25 51.84 13.74
C PHE A 22 -12.16 52.89 12.59
N PRO A 23 -13.06 53.92 12.51
CA PRO A 23 -14.16 54.33 13.42
C PRO A 23 -15.54 54.61 12.77
N GLY A 24 -16.56 54.88 13.59
CA GLY A 24 -17.88 55.37 13.16
C GLY A 24 -17.98 56.89 12.97
N GLY A 25 -19.10 57.35 12.39
CA GLY A 25 -19.47 58.77 12.27
C GLY A 25 -20.65 58.99 11.31
N ALA A 26 -21.63 59.80 11.74
CA ALA A 26 -22.95 59.99 11.11
C ALA A 26 -23.04 61.19 10.15
N GLY A 27 -24.07 61.20 9.29
CA GLY A 27 -24.80 62.42 8.88
C GLY A 27 -24.82 62.80 7.38
N GLY A 28 -26.02 63.09 6.85
CA GLY A 28 -26.23 64.10 5.80
C GLY A 28 -26.85 63.64 4.47
N ALA A 29 -28.00 64.22 4.12
CA ALA A 29 -28.77 64.02 2.89
C ALA A 29 -28.28 64.88 1.69
N GLY A 30 -28.60 64.47 0.46
CA GLY A 30 -28.44 65.29 -0.75
C GLY A 30 -28.69 64.52 -2.06
N ALA A 31 -29.51 65.09 -2.95
CA ALA A 31 -30.11 64.49 -4.15
C ALA A 31 -29.22 64.51 -5.41
N GLY A 32 -29.60 63.70 -6.42
CA GLY A 32 -29.31 63.93 -7.85
C GLY A 32 -28.49 62.84 -8.56
N GLY A 33 -29.10 62.10 -9.50
CA GLY A 33 -28.40 61.19 -10.44
C GLY A 33 -27.50 61.93 -11.45
N PRO A 34 -26.81 61.25 -12.40
CA PRO A 34 -27.29 60.08 -13.17
C PRO A 34 -26.26 58.96 -13.47
N ALA A 35 -26.74 57.96 -14.20
CA ALA A 35 -26.01 57.00 -15.06
C ALA A 35 -25.14 55.91 -14.39
N LEU A 36 -25.72 54.72 -14.31
CA LEU A 36 -25.05 53.44 -14.10
C LEU A 36 -24.11 53.16 -15.28
N ASP A 37 -22.80 53.30 -15.05
CA ASP A 37 -21.78 52.73 -15.92
C ASP A 37 -21.45 51.32 -15.39
N HIS A 38 -21.57 50.31 -16.25
CA HIS A 38 -21.46 48.91 -15.89
C HIS A 38 -19.99 48.54 -15.64
N ALA A 39 -19.50 48.75 -14.43
CA ALA A 39 -18.23 48.15 -14.00
C ALA A 39 -18.41 46.62 -13.93
N PRO A 40 -17.53 45.82 -14.58
CA PRO A 40 -17.59 44.37 -14.44
C PRO A 40 -17.38 43.99 -12.96
N PRO A 41 -18.06 42.96 -12.44
CA PRO A 41 -17.94 42.59 -11.04
C PRO A 41 -16.48 42.26 -10.72
N LEU A 42 -15.98 42.86 -9.62
CA LEU A 42 -14.64 42.63 -9.11
C LEU A 42 -14.48 41.13 -8.80
N ARG A 43 -13.78 40.40 -9.68
CA ARG A 43 -13.53 38.97 -9.52
C ARG A 43 -12.55 38.80 -8.36
N LEU A 44 -13.04 38.38 -7.20
CA LEU A 44 -12.19 38.04 -6.07
C LEU A 44 -11.17 36.98 -6.53
N PRO A 45 -9.87 37.11 -6.18
CA PRO A 45 -8.90 36.06 -6.49
C PRO A 45 -9.36 34.77 -5.82
N GLY A 46 -9.51 33.71 -6.62
CA GLY A 46 -9.81 32.38 -6.11
C GLY A 46 -8.73 31.91 -5.13
N PRO A 47 -9.02 30.89 -4.31
CA PRO A 47 -8.01 30.34 -3.41
C PRO A 47 -6.76 29.93 -4.22
N PRO A 48 -5.55 30.14 -3.68
CA PRO A 48 -4.33 29.77 -4.37
C PRO A 48 -4.39 28.28 -4.74
N VAL A 49 -4.21 27.99 -6.03
CA VAL A 49 -4.05 26.61 -6.49
C VAL A 49 -2.83 26.05 -5.77
N PRO A 50 -2.94 24.92 -5.05
CA PRO A 50 -1.78 24.36 -4.36
C PRO A 50 -0.67 24.11 -5.38
N ALA A 51 0.54 24.58 -5.05
CA ALA A 51 1.69 24.35 -5.90
C ALA A 51 1.88 22.83 -6.07
N PRO A 52 2.17 22.34 -7.29
CA PRO A 52 2.41 20.93 -7.51
C PRO A 52 3.55 20.47 -6.58
N LEU A 53 3.33 19.35 -5.89
CA LEU A 53 4.36 18.74 -5.04
C LEU A 53 5.59 18.44 -5.88
N SER A 54 6.77 18.79 -5.37
CA SER A 54 8.03 18.44 -6.02
C SER A 54 8.21 16.92 -6.02
N PRO A 55 8.63 16.32 -7.15
CA PRO A 55 8.88 14.88 -7.21
C PRO A 55 9.98 14.49 -6.21
N GLN A 56 9.77 13.35 -5.55
CA GLN A 56 10.75 12.72 -4.66
C GLN A 56 11.46 11.62 -5.45
N TYR A 57 12.78 11.53 -5.31
CA TYR A 57 13.62 10.56 -6.03
C TYR A 57 14.39 9.70 -5.05
N LEU A 58 14.38 8.38 -5.27
CA LEU A 58 15.19 7.41 -4.53
C LEU A 58 16.17 6.75 -5.50
N VAL A 59 17.48 6.86 -5.22
CA VAL A 59 18.54 6.21 -6.00
C VAL A 59 18.99 4.97 -5.24
N MET A 60 18.82 3.80 -5.84
CA MET A 60 19.12 2.49 -5.25
C MET A 60 20.08 1.71 -6.16
N GLU A 61 20.62 0.62 -5.63
CA GLU A 61 21.36 -0.33 -6.45
C GLU A 61 20.46 -0.94 -7.54
N TYR A 62 21.04 -1.13 -8.73
CA TYR A 62 20.36 -1.75 -9.85
C TYR A 62 20.61 -3.26 -9.86
N TYR A 63 19.54 -4.04 -9.66
CA TYR A 63 19.58 -5.50 -9.66
C TYR A 63 19.45 -6.05 -11.09
N VAL A 64 20.61 -6.35 -11.70
CA VAL A 64 20.72 -6.77 -13.11
C VAL A 64 20.06 -8.11 -13.42
N GLY A 65 19.81 -8.95 -12.40
CA GLY A 65 19.13 -10.24 -12.56
C GLY A 65 17.64 -10.11 -12.88
N GLY A 66 17.07 -8.90 -12.75
CA GLY A 66 15.63 -8.66 -12.92
C GLY A 66 14.85 -9.06 -11.68
N ASP A 67 13.61 -9.48 -11.88
CA ASP A 67 12.69 -9.91 -10.83
C ASP A 67 12.33 -11.40 -10.95
N LEU A 68 11.76 -11.94 -9.87
CA LEU A 68 11.32 -13.33 -9.79
C LEU A 68 10.16 -13.61 -10.75
N LEU A 69 9.32 -12.62 -11.06
CA LEU A 69 8.25 -12.76 -12.07
C LEU A 69 8.85 -13.14 -13.43
N THR A 70 9.85 -12.39 -13.87
CA THR A 70 10.58 -12.63 -15.11
C THR A 70 11.28 -13.99 -15.09
N LEU A 71 11.78 -14.42 -13.92
CA LEU A 71 12.37 -15.74 -13.75
C LEU A 71 11.32 -16.85 -13.91
N LEU A 72 10.16 -16.74 -13.26
CA LEU A 72 9.05 -17.69 -13.40
C LEU A 72 8.66 -17.87 -14.87
N SER A 73 8.44 -16.77 -15.58
CA SER A 73 8.07 -16.82 -17.01
C SER A 73 9.13 -17.49 -17.88
N LYS A 74 10.43 -17.35 -17.56
CA LYS A 74 11.51 -18.05 -18.29
C LYS A 74 11.49 -19.57 -18.11
N PHE A 75 10.89 -20.07 -17.04
CA PHE A 75 10.77 -21.50 -16.74
C PHE A 75 9.37 -22.06 -17.05
N GLY A 76 8.56 -21.35 -17.83
CA GLY A 76 7.19 -21.79 -18.16
C GLY A 76 6.25 -21.71 -16.96
N ASP A 77 6.41 -20.63 -16.19
CA ASP A 77 5.64 -20.25 -15.01
C ASP A 77 5.79 -21.18 -13.79
N ARG A 78 6.59 -22.25 -13.89
CA ARG A 78 6.87 -23.17 -12.77
C ARG A 78 8.37 -23.29 -12.53
N LEU A 79 8.79 -23.31 -11.27
CA LEU A 79 10.17 -23.57 -10.89
C LEU A 79 10.37 -25.03 -10.48
N PRO A 80 11.52 -25.64 -10.82
CA PRO A 80 11.92 -26.93 -10.26
C PRO A 80 12.00 -26.86 -8.73
N LEU A 81 11.57 -27.94 -8.05
CA LEU A 81 11.52 -28.00 -6.59
C LEU A 81 12.82 -27.57 -5.86
N PRO A 82 14.03 -27.98 -6.29
CA PRO A 82 15.26 -27.52 -5.65
C PRO A 82 15.46 -26.00 -5.73
N MET A 83 15.03 -25.39 -6.84
CA MET A 83 15.16 -23.96 -7.10
C MET A 83 14.10 -23.16 -6.33
N ALA A 84 12.85 -23.61 -6.32
CA ALA A 84 11.80 -23.03 -5.49
C ALA A 84 12.19 -23.05 -4.01
N ARG A 85 12.72 -24.18 -3.51
CA ARG A 85 13.19 -24.31 -2.13
C ARG A 85 14.27 -23.29 -1.78
N PHE A 86 15.21 -23.06 -2.69
CA PHE A 86 16.28 -22.07 -2.49
C PHE A 86 15.71 -20.66 -2.32
N TYR A 87 14.86 -20.22 -3.26
CA TYR A 87 14.28 -18.88 -3.20
C TYR A 87 13.31 -18.68 -2.03
N LEU A 88 12.49 -19.69 -1.72
CA LEU A 88 11.61 -19.63 -0.55
C LEU A 88 12.40 -19.50 0.76
N ALA A 89 13.53 -20.19 0.89
CA ALA A 89 14.37 -20.07 2.09
C ALA A 89 14.96 -18.65 2.23
N GLU A 90 15.43 -18.04 1.14
CA GLU A 90 15.92 -16.67 1.18
C GLU A 90 14.82 -15.65 1.46
N LEU A 91 13.63 -15.85 0.90
CA LEU A 91 12.47 -15.02 1.15
C LEU A 91 12.03 -15.07 2.61
N VAL A 92 12.04 -16.25 3.24
CA VAL A 92 11.77 -16.36 4.69
C VAL A 92 12.73 -15.49 5.48
N MET A 93 14.03 -15.52 5.16
CA MET A 93 15.03 -14.69 5.84
C MET A 93 14.82 -13.19 5.59
N ALA A 94 14.47 -12.81 4.35
CA ALA A 94 14.24 -11.41 4.00
C ALA A 94 12.98 -10.84 4.68
N ILE A 95 11.87 -11.59 4.69
CA ILE A 95 10.62 -11.21 5.34
C ILE A 95 10.82 -11.09 6.85
N ASP A 96 11.44 -12.10 7.48
CA ASP A 96 11.76 -12.07 8.92
C ASP A 96 12.64 -10.87 9.29
N CYS A 97 13.57 -10.47 8.41
CA CYS A 97 14.37 -9.27 8.62
C CYS A 97 13.50 -7.99 8.70
N VAL A 98 12.53 -7.84 7.78
CA VAL A 98 11.58 -6.71 7.80
C VAL A 98 10.75 -6.72 9.08
N HIS A 99 10.26 -7.89 9.48
CA HIS A 99 9.46 -8.04 10.71
C HIS A 99 10.26 -7.69 11.96
N ARG A 100 11.53 -8.12 12.04
CA ARG A 100 12.43 -7.78 13.15
C ARG A 100 12.79 -6.29 13.22
N LEU A 101 12.72 -5.56 12.11
CA LEU A 101 12.83 -4.10 12.08
C LEU A 101 11.55 -3.40 12.56
N GLY A 102 10.49 -4.14 12.87
CA GLY A 102 9.22 -3.61 13.37
C GLY A 102 8.29 -3.14 12.25
N TYR A 103 8.38 -3.73 11.06
CA TYR A 103 7.55 -3.38 9.90
C TYR A 103 6.84 -4.62 9.34
N VAL A 104 5.72 -4.38 8.66
CA VAL A 104 5.04 -5.35 7.79
C VAL A 104 5.18 -4.86 6.36
N HIS A 105 5.51 -5.75 5.42
CA HIS A 105 5.76 -5.38 4.02
C HIS A 105 4.46 -5.09 3.26
N ARG A 106 3.48 -6.00 3.38
CA ARG A 106 2.12 -5.94 2.80
C ARG A 106 2.05 -5.99 1.27
N ASP A 107 3.14 -6.34 0.59
CA ASP A 107 3.17 -6.45 -0.88
C ASP A 107 4.23 -7.45 -1.33
N ILE A 108 4.25 -8.63 -0.70
CA ILE A 108 5.12 -9.73 -1.10
C ILE A 108 4.53 -10.38 -2.36
N LYS A 109 5.25 -10.28 -3.48
CA LYS A 109 4.89 -10.84 -4.78
C LYS A 109 6.13 -10.96 -5.68
N PRO A 110 6.09 -11.75 -6.77
CA PRO A 110 7.24 -11.97 -7.65
C PRO A 110 7.89 -10.69 -8.18
N ASP A 111 7.09 -9.66 -8.50
CA ASP A 111 7.56 -8.36 -9.01
C ASP A 111 8.51 -7.64 -8.03
N ASN A 112 8.28 -7.81 -6.73
CA ASN A 112 9.02 -7.13 -5.68
C ASN A 112 10.23 -7.96 -5.20
N ILE A 113 10.51 -9.10 -5.82
CA ILE A 113 11.61 -9.99 -5.46
C ILE A 113 12.66 -9.89 -6.55
N LEU A 114 13.70 -9.11 -6.29
CA LEU A 114 14.75 -8.79 -7.25
C LEU A 114 15.90 -9.79 -7.14
N LEU A 115 16.64 -9.97 -8.22
CA LEU A 115 17.79 -10.88 -8.31
C LEU A 115 19.08 -10.08 -8.49
N ASP A 116 20.04 -10.29 -7.59
CA ASP A 116 21.37 -9.73 -7.77
C ASP A 116 22.17 -10.47 -8.85
N ARG A 117 23.39 -9.99 -9.12
CA ARG A 117 24.26 -10.53 -10.17
C ARG A 117 24.73 -11.96 -9.89
N GLU A 118 24.68 -12.40 -8.63
CA GLU A 118 24.98 -13.77 -8.19
C GLU A 118 23.73 -14.67 -8.21
N GLY A 119 22.54 -14.09 -8.40
CA GLY A 119 21.26 -14.79 -8.47
C GLY A 119 20.56 -14.96 -7.12
N HIS A 120 21.04 -14.28 -6.07
CA HIS A 120 20.38 -14.24 -4.76
C HIS A 120 19.26 -13.20 -4.74
N ILE A 121 18.24 -13.43 -3.92
CA ILE A 121 17.09 -12.52 -3.84
C ILE A 121 17.38 -11.28 -3.00
N ARG A 122 16.69 -10.20 -3.36
CA ARG A 122 16.62 -8.94 -2.63
C ARG A 122 15.18 -8.49 -2.63
N LEU A 123 14.61 -8.31 -1.44
CA LEU A 123 13.26 -7.77 -1.31
C LEU A 123 13.27 -6.28 -1.66
N GLY A 124 12.40 -5.88 -2.58
CA GLY A 124 12.24 -4.53 -3.07
C GLY A 124 10.85 -3.95 -2.78
N ASP A 125 10.66 -2.69 -3.18
CA ASP A 125 9.43 -1.91 -3.02
C ASP A 125 8.82 -1.90 -1.60
N PHE A 126 9.45 -1.10 -0.74
CA PHE A 126 8.97 -0.84 0.63
C PHE A 126 7.88 0.25 0.69
N GLY A 127 7.32 0.68 -0.44
CA GLY A 127 6.32 1.77 -0.48
C GLY A 127 5.02 1.46 0.26
N SER A 128 4.70 0.17 0.40
CA SER A 128 3.52 -0.33 1.12
C SER A 128 3.79 -0.65 2.59
N CYS A 129 5.04 -0.55 3.07
CA CYS A 129 5.38 -0.95 4.43
C CYS A 129 4.67 -0.10 5.49
N LEU A 130 4.24 -0.73 6.58
CA LEU A 130 3.77 -0.05 7.77
C LEU A 130 4.54 -0.47 9.01
N ARG A 131 4.81 0.49 9.88
CA ARG A 131 5.44 0.24 11.17
C ARG A 131 4.43 -0.39 12.12
N LEU A 132 4.81 -1.50 12.73
CA LEU A 132 4.05 -2.20 13.75
C LEU A 132 3.83 -1.31 14.97
N GLY A 133 2.61 -1.32 15.50
CA GLY A 133 2.27 -0.73 16.78
C GLY A 133 2.83 -1.55 17.95
N PRO A 134 2.71 -1.04 19.19
CA PRO A 134 3.15 -1.76 20.40
C PRO A 134 2.45 -3.11 20.62
N ASP A 135 1.25 -3.28 20.05
CA ASP A 135 0.49 -4.52 20.07
C ASP A 135 0.89 -5.52 18.97
N GLY A 136 1.91 -5.17 18.16
CA GLY A 136 2.36 -6.02 17.05
C GLY A 136 1.44 -5.99 15.84
N THR A 137 0.58 -4.97 15.71
CA THR A 137 -0.37 -4.87 14.58
C THR A 137 -0.30 -3.53 13.86
N VAL A 138 -0.94 -3.47 12.69
CA VAL A 138 -1.17 -2.25 11.90
C VAL A 138 -2.67 -2.10 11.61
N ARG A 139 -3.09 -0.85 11.40
CA ARG A 139 -4.44 -0.49 10.98
C ARG A 139 -4.35 0.25 9.67
N SER A 140 -5.00 -0.26 8.63
CA SER A 140 -5.00 0.33 7.30
C SER A 140 -6.34 0.06 6.63
N ALA A 141 -7.05 1.12 6.26
CA ALA A 141 -8.30 1.03 5.50
C ALA A 141 -8.06 0.90 3.98
N VAL A 142 -6.80 0.89 3.53
CA VAL A 142 -6.44 0.75 2.12
C VAL A 142 -5.95 -0.68 1.87
N ALA A 143 -6.60 -1.35 0.92
CA ALA A 143 -6.07 -2.56 0.30
C ALA A 143 -4.90 -2.15 -0.59
N VAL A 144 -3.68 -2.49 -0.17
CA VAL A 144 -2.45 -2.33 -0.98
C VAL A 144 -1.96 -3.71 -1.38
N GLY A 145 -1.45 -3.83 -2.61
CA GLY A 145 -0.93 -5.07 -3.16
C GLY A 145 -1.74 -5.62 -4.33
N THR A 146 -1.23 -6.68 -4.94
CA THR A 146 -1.92 -7.39 -6.03
C THR A 146 -3.00 -8.31 -5.43
N PRO A 147 -4.26 -8.29 -5.93
CA PRO A 147 -5.39 -9.03 -5.34
C PRO A 147 -5.11 -10.48 -4.97
N ASP A 148 -4.38 -11.21 -5.80
CA ASP A 148 -4.08 -12.63 -5.61
C ASP A 148 -3.24 -12.94 -4.36
N TYR A 149 -2.46 -11.99 -3.86
CA TYR A 149 -1.52 -12.17 -2.74
C TYR A 149 -2.08 -11.63 -1.41
N LEU A 150 -3.24 -10.98 -1.45
CA LEU A 150 -3.86 -10.41 -0.25
C LEU A 150 -4.31 -11.52 0.71
N SER A 151 -4.08 -11.30 2.00
CA SER A 151 -4.55 -12.20 3.04
C SER A 151 -5.98 -11.91 3.48
N PRO A 152 -6.70 -12.90 4.05
CA PRO A 152 -8.05 -12.70 4.55
C PRO A 152 -8.16 -11.57 5.58
N GLU A 153 -7.20 -11.46 6.49
CA GLU A 153 -7.18 -10.41 7.52
C GLU A 153 -6.96 -9.00 6.95
N MET A 154 -6.18 -8.86 5.86
CA MET A 154 -6.07 -7.58 5.15
C MET A 154 -7.40 -7.19 4.50
N LEU A 155 -8.09 -8.13 3.84
CA LEU A 155 -9.39 -7.88 3.23
C LEU A 155 -10.45 -7.49 4.28
N LEU A 156 -10.50 -8.22 5.39
CA LEU A 156 -11.42 -7.92 6.49
C LEU A 156 -11.14 -6.55 7.14
N ALA A 157 -9.88 -6.12 7.22
CA ALA A 157 -9.53 -4.82 7.77
C ALA A 157 -9.88 -3.63 6.86
N VAL A 158 -10.00 -3.87 5.55
CA VAL A 158 -10.48 -2.87 4.59
C VAL A 158 -11.99 -2.66 4.73
N GLU A 159 -12.74 -3.72 5.00
CA GLU A 159 -14.19 -3.65 5.25
C GLU A 159 -14.53 -3.05 6.61
N ASP A 160 -13.72 -3.36 7.63
CA ASP A 160 -13.92 -2.92 9.01
C ASP A 160 -12.67 -2.23 9.56
N PRO A 161 -12.62 -0.88 9.56
CA PRO A 161 -11.48 -0.10 10.06
C PRO A 161 -11.15 -0.32 11.54
N SER A 162 -12.04 -0.96 12.31
CA SER A 162 -11.78 -1.33 13.70
C SER A 162 -10.89 -2.58 13.83
N ARG A 163 -10.69 -3.33 12.75
CA ARG A 163 -9.79 -4.47 12.71
C ARG A 163 -8.35 -4.03 12.47
N SER A 164 -7.43 -4.85 12.94
CA SER A 164 -6.01 -4.74 12.72
C SER A 164 -5.46 -6.10 12.29
N TYR A 165 -4.31 -6.09 11.63
CA TYR A 165 -3.58 -7.28 11.22
C TYR A 165 -2.09 -7.07 11.50
N GLY A 166 -1.35 -8.16 11.60
CA GLY A 166 0.07 -8.15 11.91
C GLY A 166 0.94 -8.67 10.76
N PRO A 167 2.15 -9.12 11.09
CA PRO A 167 3.12 -9.66 10.12
C PRO A 167 2.65 -10.94 9.40
N GLU A 168 1.63 -11.62 9.91
CA GLU A 168 1.08 -12.86 9.35
C GLU A 168 0.61 -12.72 7.89
N CYS A 169 0.23 -11.53 7.46
CA CYS A 169 -0.19 -11.30 6.07
C CYS A 169 0.94 -11.51 5.06
N ASP A 170 2.20 -11.25 5.45
CA ASP A 170 3.36 -11.49 4.59
C ASP A 170 3.65 -12.99 4.45
N TRP A 171 3.37 -13.77 5.51
CA TRP A 171 3.50 -15.24 5.48
C TRP A 171 2.42 -15.90 4.61
N TRP A 172 1.20 -15.34 4.61
CA TRP A 172 0.16 -15.72 3.67
C TRP A 172 0.61 -15.50 2.22
N ALA A 173 1.10 -14.30 1.91
CA ALA A 173 1.58 -13.96 0.58
C ALA A 173 2.77 -14.83 0.13
N LEU A 174 3.68 -15.20 1.04
CA LEU A 174 4.72 -16.19 0.78
C LEU A 174 4.13 -17.57 0.41
N GLY A 175 3.05 -18.00 1.08
CA GLY A 175 2.34 -19.24 0.76
C GLY A 175 1.70 -19.22 -0.63
N VAL A 176 1.07 -18.10 -1.01
CA VAL A 176 0.54 -17.88 -2.36
C VAL A 176 1.66 -17.93 -3.40
N LEU A 177 2.78 -17.26 -3.13
CA LEU A 177 3.95 -17.29 -4.01
C LEU A 177 4.55 -18.69 -4.15
N ALA A 178 4.64 -19.46 -3.05
CA ALA A 178 5.10 -20.84 -3.11
C ALA A 178 4.18 -21.68 -3.99
N TYR A 179 2.85 -21.54 -3.84
CA TYR A 179 1.88 -22.21 -4.69
C TYR A 179 2.11 -21.84 -6.17
N GLU A 180 2.26 -20.55 -6.48
CA GLU A 180 2.50 -20.10 -7.85
C GLU A 180 3.81 -20.67 -8.43
N MET A 181 4.89 -20.72 -7.65
CA MET A 181 6.14 -21.33 -8.09
C MET A 181 6.00 -22.80 -8.49
N PHE A 182 5.11 -23.56 -7.84
CA PHE A 182 4.92 -24.99 -8.13
C PHE A 182 3.88 -25.25 -9.22
N PHE A 183 2.82 -24.45 -9.27
CA PHE A 183 1.64 -24.73 -10.09
C PHE A 183 1.47 -23.76 -11.28
N GLY A 184 2.23 -22.67 -11.33
CA GLY A 184 2.23 -21.70 -12.42
C GLY A 184 1.04 -20.76 -12.45
N HIS A 185 0.24 -20.76 -11.40
CA HIS A 185 -0.84 -19.81 -11.19
C HIS A 185 -1.06 -19.61 -9.70
N THR A 186 -1.69 -18.52 -9.29
CA THR A 186 -2.06 -18.28 -7.88
C THR A 186 -3.25 -19.17 -7.47
N PRO A 187 -3.37 -19.56 -6.19
CA PRO A 187 -4.37 -20.52 -5.72
C PRO A 187 -5.80 -19.97 -5.80
N PHE A 188 -5.97 -18.66 -5.69
CA PHE A 188 -7.28 -18.01 -5.64
C PHE A 188 -7.61 -17.23 -6.91
N PHE A 189 -6.82 -17.39 -7.98
CA PHE A 189 -7.05 -16.69 -9.25
C PHE A 189 -8.49 -16.81 -9.72
N ALA A 190 -9.05 -15.69 -10.16
CA ALA A 190 -10.37 -15.63 -10.78
C ALA A 190 -10.43 -14.53 -11.85
N ARG A 191 -11.49 -14.55 -12.67
CA ARG A 191 -11.66 -13.56 -13.75
C ARG A 191 -12.03 -12.17 -13.23
N SER A 192 -12.50 -12.08 -11.99
CA SER A 192 -12.82 -10.82 -11.35
C SER A 192 -12.14 -10.72 -9.98
N VAL A 193 -11.79 -9.49 -9.61
CA VAL A 193 -11.21 -9.19 -8.30
C VAL A 193 -12.15 -9.58 -7.16
N LEU A 194 -13.46 -9.34 -7.33
CA LEU A 194 -14.46 -9.70 -6.31
C LEU A 194 -14.53 -11.21 -6.09
N GLU A 195 -14.44 -12.01 -7.15
CA GLU A 195 -14.41 -13.47 -7.05
C GLU A 195 -13.09 -13.95 -6.40
N THR A 196 -11.97 -13.30 -6.72
CA THR A 196 -10.68 -13.58 -6.07
C THR A 196 -10.77 -13.32 -4.56
N TYR A 197 -11.35 -12.19 -4.15
CA TYR A 197 -11.58 -11.86 -2.74
C TYR A 197 -12.50 -12.86 -2.05
N ALA A 198 -13.60 -13.26 -2.71
CA ALA A 198 -14.49 -14.27 -2.16
C ALA A 198 -13.76 -15.61 -1.94
N LYS A 199 -12.93 -16.05 -2.89
CA LYS A 199 -12.10 -17.25 -2.75
C LYS A 199 -11.10 -17.14 -1.61
N ILE A 200 -10.46 -15.99 -1.43
CA ILE A 200 -9.52 -15.72 -0.33
C ILE A 200 -10.26 -15.79 1.03
N LEU A 201 -11.41 -15.12 1.16
CA LEU A 201 -12.17 -15.11 2.42
C LEU A 201 -12.72 -16.50 2.78
N HIS A 202 -13.02 -17.32 1.77
CA HIS A 202 -13.50 -18.71 1.92
C HIS A 202 -12.42 -19.73 1.56
N PHE A 203 -11.14 -19.44 1.84
CA PHE A 203 -10.01 -20.25 1.38
C PHE A 203 -10.08 -21.74 1.78
N GLN A 204 -10.73 -22.07 2.90
CA GLN A 204 -10.90 -23.45 3.36
C GLN A 204 -11.70 -24.30 2.37
N ASP A 205 -12.61 -23.66 1.62
CA ASP A 205 -13.46 -24.31 0.63
C ASP A 205 -12.87 -24.25 -0.79
N HIS A 206 -11.84 -23.42 -1.02
CA HIS A 206 -11.33 -23.09 -2.34
C HIS A 206 -9.84 -23.39 -2.57
N LEU A 207 -9.06 -23.60 -1.51
CA LEU A 207 -7.68 -24.02 -1.64
C LEU A 207 -7.62 -25.52 -1.96
N HIS A 208 -7.23 -25.83 -3.19
CA HIS A 208 -7.03 -27.21 -3.65
C HIS A 208 -5.62 -27.34 -4.21
N LEU A 209 -4.88 -28.34 -3.74
CA LEU A 209 -3.62 -28.71 -4.35
C LEU A 209 -3.92 -29.61 -5.56
N PRO A 210 -3.42 -29.30 -6.76
CA PRO A 210 -3.47 -30.22 -7.88
C PRO A 210 -2.87 -31.58 -7.50
N GLU A 211 -3.48 -32.67 -7.96
CA GLU A 211 -2.86 -33.99 -7.89
C GLU A 211 -1.57 -33.95 -8.73
N ASP A 212 -0.49 -34.52 -8.19
CA ASP A 212 0.84 -34.47 -8.81
C ASP A 212 0.79 -35.23 -10.15
N PRO A 213 1.01 -34.58 -11.31
CA PRO A 213 0.95 -35.27 -12.60
C PRO A 213 2.04 -36.36 -12.74
N ASP A 214 3.06 -36.34 -11.88
CA ASP A 214 4.19 -37.28 -11.91
C ASP A 214 3.98 -38.54 -11.02
N GLU A 215 2.84 -38.67 -10.31
CA GLU A 215 2.54 -39.88 -9.52
C GLU A 215 2.17 -41.11 -10.38
N GLU A 216 1.90 -40.95 -11.69
CA GLU A 216 1.58 -42.08 -12.59
C GLU A 216 2.81 -42.75 -13.27
N GLU A 217 4.03 -42.24 -13.11
CA GLU A 217 5.23 -42.77 -13.81
C GLU A 217 6.26 -43.51 -12.92
N THR A 218 5.96 -43.85 -11.67
CA THR A 218 6.83 -44.71 -10.82
C THR A 218 6.38 -46.15 -10.65
#